data_AF-A0A1A7WYG8-F1
#
_entry.id   AF-A0A1A7WYG8-F1
#
_cell.length_a   1.000
_cell.length_b   1.000
_cell.length_c   1.000
_cell.angle_alpha   90.00
_cell.angle_beta   90.00
_cell.angle_gamma   90.00
#
_symmetry.space_group_name_H-M   'P 1'
#
loop_
_entity.id
_entity.type
_entity.pdbx_description
1 polymer ?
#
loop_
_entity_poly.entity_id
_entity_poly.type
_entity_poly.pdbx_seq_one_letter_code
_entity_poly.pdbx_strand_id
1 'polypeptide(L)'
;MAICNSDFVVRGHIKNVSHDSVRQTSLVEVLAVRVYWQRSGAFEQHVDPSGSSPPWRGHIHTLLRCRVRPGDGEFLFTGSEHFGEAWLGCAPRYKDFLSVYHKARTEQRNSCDFPLG
;
A
#
# COMPACT_ATOMS: atom_id res chain seq x y z
N MET A 1 11.46 -8.90 6.01
CA MET A 1 10.78 -7.59 5.87
C MET A 1 9.37 -7.80 5.33
N ALA A 2 8.41 -6.91 5.64
CA ALA A 2 7.01 -7.06 5.21
C ALA A 2 6.87 -7.25 3.69
N ILE A 3 7.68 -6.54 2.89
CA ILE A 3 7.70 -6.62 1.42
C ILE A 3 7.80 -8.05 0.89
N CYS A 4 8.73 -8.86 1.42
CA CYS A 4 9.09 -10.15 0.82
C CYS A 4 7.95 -11.19 0.89
N ASN A 5 7.07 -11.04 1.87
CA ASN A 5 6.02 -12.02 2.18
C ASN A 5 4.62 -11.41 2.05
N SER A 6 4.50 -10.25 1.39
CA SER A 6 3.22 -9.60 1.16
C SER A 6 2.57 -10.09 -0.12
N ASP A 7 1.25 -10.19 -0.10
CA ASP A 7 0.45 -10.50 -1.29
C ASP A 7 0.37 -9.30 -2.24
N PHE A 8 0.58 -8.09 -1.73
CA PHE A 8 0.71 -6.88 -2.52
C PHE A 8 1.78 -5.92 -1.95
N VAL A 9 2.42 -5.18 -2.85
CA VAL A 9 3.36 -4.11 -2.53
C VAL A 9 3.08 -2.92 -3.44
N VAL A 10 2.58 -1.83 -2.87
CA VAL A 10 2.08 -0.68 -3.63
C VAL A 10 2.62 0.62 -3.04
N ARG A 11 3.12 1.52 -3.89
CA ARG A 11 3.37 2.92 -3.54
C ARG A 11 2.19 3.76 -4.03
N GLY A 12 1.64 4.60 -3.17
CA GLY A 12 0.48 5.41 -3.53
C GLY A 12 0.10 6.47 -2.52
N HIS A 13 -1.03 7.10 -2.79
CA HIS A 13 -1.64 8.16 -1.98
C HIS A 13 -2.97 7.71 -1.40
N ILE A 14 -3.26 8.16 -0.18
CA ILE A 14 -4.58 8.01 0.43
C ILE A 14 -5.51 9.07 -0.18
N LYS A 15 -6.56 8.63 -0.88
CA LYS A 15 -7.56 9.53 -1.47
C LYS A 15 -8.75 9.74 -0.57
N ASN A 16 -9.25 8.67 0.01
CA ASN A 16 -10.38 8.72 0.91
C ASN A 16 -10.25 7.68 2.02
N VAL A 17 -10.92 7.92 3.14
CA VAL A 17 -10.94 7.00 4.28
C VAL A 17 -12.36 6.94 4.86
N SER A 18 -12.87 5.73 5.04
CA SER A 18 -14.07 5.45 5.81
C SER A 18 -13.71 4.68 7.07
N HIS A 19 -14.31 5.03 8.20
CA HIS A 19 -14.03 4.39 9.49
C HIS A 19 -15.21 3.55 9.94
N ASP A 20 -14.94 2.31 10.38
CA ASP A 20 -15.91 1.43 11.02
C ASP A 20 -15.48 1.21 12.48
N SER A 21 -16.17 1.89 13.40
CA SER A 21 -15.91 1.77 14.84
C SER A 21 -16.42 0.46 15.44
N VAL A 22 -17.39 -0.20 14.81
CA VAL A 22 -17.89 -1.49 15.29
C VAL A 22 -16.87 -2.58 14.98
N ARG A 23 -16.35 -2.60 13.75
CA ARG A 23 -15.32 -3.56 13.32
C ARG A 23 -13.90 -3.18 13.73
N GLN A 24 -13.71 -1.97 14.26
CA GLN A 24 -12.38 -1.41 14.59
C GLN A 24 -11.44 -1.37 13.37
N THR A 25 -12.00 -1.10 12.19
CA THR A 25 -11.28 -1.05 10.91
C THR A 25 -11.45 0.29 10.21
N SER A 26 -10.61 0.57 9.22
CA SER A 26 -10.79 1.66 8.28
C SER A 26 -10.62 1.14 6.86
N LEU A 27 -11.45 1.61 5.95
CA LEU A 27 -11.34 1.36 4.51
C LEU A 27 -10.64 2.55 3.88
N VAL A 28 -9.55 2.30 3.16
CA VAL A 28 -8.69 3.30 2.56
C VAL A 28 -8.78 3.18 1.05
N GLU A 29 -9.25 4.23 0.37
CA GLU A 29 -9.11 4.34 -1.08
C GLU A 29 -7.70 4.81 -1.42
N VAL A 30 -6.99 4.02 -2.23
CA VAL A 30 -5.62 4.30 -2.63
C VAL A 30 -5.55 4.57 -4.13
N LEU A 31 -4.94 5.71 -4.47
CA LEU A 31 -4.44 5.96 -5.82
C LEU A 31 -2.98 5.50 -5.87
N ALA A 32 -2.72 4.43 -6.61
CA ALA A 32 -1.40 3.87 -6.73
C ALA A 32 -0.56 4.67 -7.75
N VAL A 33 0.61 5.10 -7.29
CA VAL A 33 1.69 5.63 -8.11
C VAL A 33 2.41 4.47 -8.79
N ARG A 34 2.55 3.36 -8.09
CA ARG A 34 3.14 2.12 -8.63
C ARG A 34 2.66 0.90 -7.87
N VAL A 35 2.29 -0.13 -8.62
CA VAL A 35 2.08 -1.49 -8.12
C VAL A 35 3.37 -2.26 -8.42
N TYR A 36 4.13 -2.64 -7.39
CA TYR A 36 5.36 -3.43 -7.56
C TYR A 36 5.04 -4.91 -7.74
N TRP A 37 4.05 -5.38 -6.98
CA TRP A 37 3.57 -6.75 -7.02
C TRP A 37 2.15 -6.79 -6.43
N GLN A 38 1.29 -7.66 -6.97
CA GLN A 38 0.02 -8.05 -6.36
C GLN A 38 -0.35 -9.45 -6.83
N ARG A 39 -0.96 -10.26 -5.95
CA ARG A 39 -1.31 -11.66 -6.26
C ARG A 39 -2.57 -11.78 -7.13
N SER A 40 -3.67 -11.13 -6.76
CA SER A 40 -4.99 -11.43 -7.35
C SER A 40 -5.77 -10.21 -7.86
N GLY A 41 -5.20 -9.00 -7.79
CA GLY A 41 -5.73 -7.83 -8.51
C GLY A 41 -6.49 -6.82 -7.64
N ALA A 42 -6.25 -6.75 -6.33
CA ALA A 42 -6.87 -5.76 -5.45
C ALA A 42 -6.68 -4.29 -5.88
N PHE A 43 -5.71 -4.03 -6.77
CA PHE A 43 -5.57 -2.78 -7.50
C PHE A 43 -5.87 -3.00 -8.96
N GLU A 44 -6.75 -2.19 -9.54
CA GLU A 44 -7.19 -2.29 -10.94
C GLU A 44 -6.93 -0.98 -11.71
N GLN A 45 -6.77 -1.10 -13.02
CA GLN A 45 -6.70 0.02 -13.95
C GLN A 45 -8.10 0.32 -14.49
N HIS A 46 -8.67 1.48 -14.15
CA HIS A 46 -9.93 1.91 -14.75
C HIS A 46 -9.69 2.45 -16.16
N VAL A 47 -10.10 1.72 -17.21
CA VAL A 47 -9.92 2.15 -18.61
C VAL A 47 -10.45 3.58 -18.82
N ASP A 48 -9.55 4.52 -19.10
CA ASP A 48 -9.90 5.88 -19.45
C ASP A 48 -10.03 5.97 -20.98
N PRO A 49 -11.15 6.45 -21.54
CA PRO A 49 -11.33 6.58 -22.99
C PRO A 49 -10.30 7.48 -23.68
N SER A 50 -9.56 8.30 -22.92
CA SER A 50 -8.63 9.30 -23.43
C SER A 50 -7.27 8.76 -23.91
N GLY A 51 -6.99 7.46 -23.78
CA GLY A 51 -5.75 6.85 -24.29
C GLY A 51 -4.51 7.05 -23.42
N SER A 52 -4.62 7.73 -22.27
CA SER A 52 -3.61 7.70 -21.21
C SER A 52 -3.76 6.41 -20.40
N SER A 53 -2.64 5.79 -19.98
CA SER A 53 -2.70 4.65 -19.06
C SER A 53 -3.30 5.12 -17.73
N PRO A 54 -4.50 4.66 -17.36
CA PRO A 54 -5.19 5.16 -16.19
C PRO A 54 -4.45 4.75 -14.92
N PRO A 55 -4.50 5.59 -13.86
CA PRO A 55 -3.83 5.26 -12.62
C PRO A 55 -4.50 4.06 -11.95
N TRP A 56 -3.69 3.19 -11.38
CA TRP A 56 -4.17 2.04 -10.60
C TRP A 56 -4.91 2.55 -9.35
N ARG A 57 -6.07 1.95 -9.05
CA ARG A 57 -6.88 2.24 -7.86
C ARG A 57 -7.20 0.96 -7.13
N GLY A 58 -7.26 1.04 -5.81
CA GLY A 58 -7.60 -0.11 -4.97
C GLY A 58 -8.13 0.34 -3.62
N HIS A 59 -8.75 -0.59 -2.91
CA HIS A 59 -9.24 -0.39 -1.56
C HIS A 59 -8.48 -1.29 -0.60
N ILE A 60 -8.10 -0.75 0.55
CA ILE A 60 -7.38 -1.49 1.58
C ILE A 60 -8.07 -1.34 2.93
N HIS A 61 -8.28 -2.46 3.61
CA HIS A 61 -8.67 -2.49 5.01
C HIS A 61 -7.45 -2.38 5.92
N THR A 62 -7.56 -1.53 6.94
CA THR A 62 -6.53 -1.31 7.98
C THR A 62 -7.18 -1.22 9.36
N LEU A 63 -6.37 -1.28 10.41
CA LEU A 63 -6.85 -1.15 11.79
C LEU A 63 -7.18 0.31 12.11
N LEU A 64 -8.29 0.56 12.80
CA LEU A 64 -8.70 1.92 13.18
C LEU A 64 -7.63 2.64 14.03
N ARG A 65 -6.86 1.88 14.83
CA ARG A 65 -5.73 2.39 15.63
C ARG A 65 -4.58 2.99 14.81
N CYS A 66 -4.51 2.71 13.51
CA CYS A 66 -3.54 3.33 12.61
C CYS A 66 -3.85 4.81 12.33
N ARG A 67 -5.06 5.29 12.71
CA ARG A 67 -5.48 6.69 12.61
C ARG A 67 -5.26 7.27 11.22
N VAL A 68 -5.53 6.47 10.20
CA VAL A 68 -5.35 6.84 8.79
C VAL A 68 -6.26 8.00 8.43
N ARG A 69 -5.76 8.96 7.66
CA ARG A 69 -6.50 10.15 7.22
C ARG A 69 -6.09 10.50 5.79
N PRO A 70 -7.00 11.07 4.97
CA PRO A 70 -6.62 11.70 3.71
C PRO A 70 -5.61 12.82 3.94
N GLY A 71 -4.71 13.03 2.99
CA GLY A 71 -3.78 14.14 3.03
C GLY A 71 -2.56 13.92 2.16
N ASP A 72 -1.63 14.87 2.24
CA ASP A 72 -0.43 14.86 1.41
C ASP A 72 0.58 13.84 1.92
N GLY A 73 1.04 13.00 1.00
CA GLY A 73 2.07 12.01 1.26
C GLY A 73 1.95 10.78 0.37
N GLU A 74 3.11 10.19 0.09
CA GLU A 74 3.21 8.85 -0.44
C GLU A 74 3.45 7.85 0.69
N PHE A 75 2.82 6.69 0.57
CA PHE A 75 2.91 5.58 1.51
C PHE A 75 3.34 4.32 0.78
N LEU A 76 3.99 3.41 1.51
CA LEU A 76 4.19 2.04 1.06
C LEU A 76 3.14 1.15 1.72
N PHE A 77 2.25 0.59 0.92
CA PHE A 77 1.24 -0.36 1.35
C PHE A 77 1.74 -1.77 1.09
N THR A 78 1.85 -2.55 2.16
CA THR A 78 2.25 -3.96 2.14
C THR A 78 1.30 -4.75 3.03
N GLY A 79 0.76 -5.85 2.54
CA GLY A 79 -0.23 -6.60 3.28
C GLY A 79 -0.59 -7.93 2.63
N SER A 80 -1.70 -8.49 3.09
CA SER A 80 -2.23 -9.77 2.65
C SER A 80 -3.57 -9.59 1.95
N GLU A 81 -3.91 -10.52 1.08
CA GLU A 81 -5.21 -10.54 0.44
C GLU A 81 -6.08 -11.65 1.04
N HIS A 82 -7.30 -11.29 1.45
CA HIS A 82 -8.26 -12.22 2.02
C HIS A 82 -9.57 -12.12 1.24
N PHE A 83 -9.95 -13.19 0.54
CA PHE A 83 -11.17 -13.25 -0.27
C PHE A 83 -11.31 -12.12 -1.31
N GLY A 84 -10.20 -11.70 -1.92
CA GLY A 84 -10.18 -10.60 -2.90
C GLY A 84 -10.03 -9.21 -2.29
N GLU A 85 -10.10 -9.09 -0.96
CA GLU A 85 -9.92 -7.82 -0.25
C GLU A 85 -8.47 -7.66 0.21
N ALA A 86 -7.90 -6.47 0.03
CA ALA A 86 -6.57 -6.15 0.55
C ALA A 86 -6.65 -5.73 2.03
N TRP A 87 -5.81 -6.33 2.87
CA TRP A 87 -5.72 -6.05 4.30
C TRP A 87 -4.29 -5.74 4.71
N LEU A 88 -4.09 -4.77 5.60
CA LEU A 88 -2.79 -4.50 6.20
C LEU A 88 -2.90 -4.05 7.67
N GLY A 89 -1.75 -4.06 8.34
CA GLY A 89 -1.55 -3.44 9.65
C GLY A 89 -1.62 -1.92 9.58
N CYS A 90 -0.51 -1.22 9.81
CA CYS A 90 -0.39 0.21 9.52
C CYS A 90 0.62 0.41 8.39
N ALA A 91 0.42 1.45 7.56
CA ALA A 91 1.32 1.76 6.45
C ALA A 91 2.29 2.89 6.83
N PRO A 92 3.62 2.73 6.63
CA PRO A 92 4.57 3.82 6.79
C PRO A 92 4.48 4.81 5.62
N ARG A 93 4.91 6.05 5.84
CA ARG A 93 5.21 6.95 4.72
C ARG A 93 6.37 6.37 3.91
N TYR A 94 6.34 6.54 2.60
CA TYR A 94 7.35 5.97 1.70
C TYR A 94 8.76 6.42 2.07
N LYS A 95 8.95 7.71 2.39
CA LYS A 95 10.24 8.26 2.85
C LYS A 95 10.78 7.60 4.13
N ASP A 96 9.90 7.26 5.07
CA ASP A 96 10.28 6.68 6.35
C ASP A 96 10.68 5.21 6.13
N PHE A 97 9.94 4.51 5.26
CA PHE A 97 10.32 3.19 4.76
C PHE A 97 11.70 3.19 4.10
N LEU A 98 11.98 4.14 3.18
CA LEU A 98 13.27 4.22 2.49
C LEU A 98 14.43 4.34 3.48
N SER A 99 14.29 5.20 4.49
CA SER A 99 15.32 5.38 5.52
C SER A 99 15.64 4.07 6.25
N VAL A 100 14.61 3.33 6.68
CA VAL A 100 14.77 2.04 7.36
C VAL A 100 15.34 0.98 6.42
N TYR A 101 14.84 0.91 5.17
CA TYR A 101 15.28 -0.06 4.18
C TYR A 101 16.75 0.14 3.80
N HIS A 102 17.19 1.37 3.53
CA HIS A 102 18.59 1.65 3.21
C HIS A 102 19.52 1.27 4.36
N LYS A 103 19.16 1.62 5.59
CA LYS A 103 19.93 1.21 6.78
C LYS A 103 20.05 -0.31 6.87
N ALA A 104 18.92 -1.02 6.73
CA ALA A 104 18.92 -2.48 6.77
C ALA A 104 19.76 -3.09 5.64
N ARG A 105 19.76 -2.49 4.45
CA ARG A 105 20.55 -2.95 3.30
C ARG A 105 22.05 -2.75 3.52
N THR A 106 22.47 -1.59 4.02
CA THR A 106 23.88 -1.31 4.35
C THR A 106 24.39 -2.26 5.44
N GLU A 107 23.55 -2.58 6.41
CA GLU A 107 23.86 -3.52 7.48
C GLU A 107 23.70 -5.01 7.07
N GLN A 108 23.31 -5.30 5.82
CA GLN A 108 23.01 -6.64 5.31
C GLN A 108 21.97 -7.41 6.15
N ARG A 109 21.01 -6.68 6.72
CA ARG A 109 19.89 -7.20 7.53
C ARG A 109 18.59 -7.30 6.73
N ASN A 110 18.66 -7.11 5.42
CA ASN A 110 17.51 -7.25 4.54
C ASN A 110 17.25 -8.70 4.15
N SER A 111 16.03 -9.18 4.39
CA SER A 111 15.62 -10.56 4.02
C SER A 111 15.42 -10.74 2.50
N CYS A 112 15.20 -9.64 1.77
CA CYS A 112 15.11 -9.60 0.32
C CYS A 112 15.48 -8.19 -0.17
N ASP A 113 15.75 -8.07 -1.47
CA ASP A 113 15.92 -6.79 -2.15
C ASP A 113 14.57 -6.27 -2.68
N PHE A 114 14.41 -4.96 -2.68
CA PHE A 114 13.22 -4.24 -3.13
C PHE A 114 13.61 -3.20 -4.21
N PRO A 115 12.95 -3.19 -5.38
CA PRO A 115 13.24 -2.22 -6.44
C PRO A 115 12.77 -0.82 -6.04
N LEU A 116 13.73 0.09 -5.84
CA LEU A 116 13.44 1.47 -5.44
C LEU A 116 13.13 2.41 -6.63
N GLY A 117 13.55 2.00 -7.84
CA GLY A 117 13.50 2.79 -9.08
C GLY A 117 12.27 2.49 -9.90
#